data_AF-A0A1I7SDE4-F1
#
_entry.id   AF-A0A1I7SDE4-F1
#
_cell.length_a   1.000
_cell.length_b   1.000
_cell.length_c   1.000
_cell.angle_alpha   90.00
_cell.angle_beta   90.00
_cell.angle_gamma   90.00
#
_symmetry.space_group_name_H-M   'P 1'
#
loop_
_entity.id
_entity.type
_entity.pdbx_description
1 polymer ?
#
loop_
_entity_poly.entity_id
_entity_poly.type
_entity_poly.pdbx_seq_one_letter_code
_entity_poly.pdbx_strand_id
1 'polypeptide(L)'
;MLLGLFLLAILSHPTLASLCVVSKWRPWSSCFGDCKLALRVRNRDVLQPPLPEKDPKTEELIERTCPSLYETQRCVLPECQEESPFTRKEDQFVSGFERKSTNIQTQRSQCDDTEKEECCRVIRHLCPDGTKPKKVIRWYKQPTESLCRPYRYPYCGVATENRENPLISESRCIQTCAPPRDQVVLPEFRPL
;
A
#
# COMPACT_ATOMS: atom_id res chain seq x y z
N MET A 1 23.89 26.41 -64.34
CA MET A 1 22.60 26.12 -63.69
C MET A 1 22.58 24.67 -63.23
N LEU A 2 23.08 24.37 -62.03
CA LEU A 2 22.96 23.05 -61.38
C LEU A 2 23.43 23.18 -59.92
N LEU A 3 22.79 24.08 -59.18
CA LEU A 3 22.98 24.27 -57.74
C LEU A 3 21.60 24.54 -57.17
N GLY A 4 20.84 23.50 -56.85
CA GLY A 4 19.47 23.73 -56.37
C GLY A 4 18.63 22.49 -56.12
N LEU A 5 19.20 21.36 -55.67
CA LEU A 5 18.39 20.19 -55.29
C LEU A 5 19.05 19.36 -54.16
N PHE A 6 19.58 20.01 -53.12
CA PHE A 6 20.08 19.30 -51.93
C PHE A 6 19.73 20.03 -50.63
N LEU A 7 18.50 20.57 -50.51
CA LEU A 7 18.07 21.28 -49.29
C LEU A 7 16.70 20.87 -48.73
N LEU A 8 16.06 19.79 -49.17
CA LEU A 8 14.71 19.43 -48.70
C LEU A 8 14.53 17.96 -48.34
N ALA A 9 15.42 17.38 -47.52
CA ALA A 9 15.13 16.08 -46.89
C ALA A 9 15.82 15.88 -45.54
N ILE A 10 16.14 16.95 -44.81
CA ILE A 10 16.56 16.85 -43.40
C ILE A 10 15.55 17.68 -42.61
N LEU A 11 14.50 17.04 -42.08
CA LEU A 11 13.69 17.46 -40.92
C LEU A 11 12.33 16.73 -40.90
N SER A 12 12.31 15.40 -40.96
CA SER A 12 11.23 14.63 -40.32
C SER A 12 11.80 13.99 -39.05
N HIS A 13 12.31 14.82 -38.14
CA HIS A 13 12.46 14.36 -36.77
C HIS A 13 11.05 14.12 -36.23
N PRO A 14 10.74 12.91 -35.70
CA PRO A 14 9.45 12.69 -35.07
C PRO A 14 9.28 13.76 -33.99
N THR A 15 8.21 14.54 -34.13
CA THR A 15 7.94 15.68 -33.27
C THR A 15 7.88 15.23 -31.83
N LEU A 16 8.87 15.64 -31.02
CA LEU A 16 8.91 15.43 -29.57
C LEU A 16 7.69 16.06 -28.85
N ALA A 17 6.82 16.78 -29.58
CA ALA A 17 5.64 17.46 -29.10
C ALA A 17 4.52 16.53 -28.59
N SER A 18 4.48 15.25 -28.97
CA SER A 18 3.48 14.30 -28.47
C SER A 18 3.86 13.63 -27.13
N LEU A 19 5.09 13.84 -26.66
CA LEU A 19 5.57 13.23 -25.43
C LEU A 19 5.45 14.20 -24.24
N CYS A 20 4.98 13.68 -23.11
CA CYS A 20 5.01 14.42 -21.86
C CYS A 20 6.45 14.70 -21.45
N VAL A 21 6.79 15.97 -21.25
CA VAL A 21 8.11 16.38 -20.76
C VAL A 21 8.01 16.62 -19.26
N VAL A 22 8.85 15.93 -18.50
CA VAL A 22 8.92 16.04 -17.04
C VAL A 22 10.26 16.61 -16.61
N SER A 23 10.28 17.25 -15.44
CA SER A 23 11.51 17.80 -14.87
C SER A 23 12.46 16.70 -14.39
N LYS A 24 13.68 17.12 -14.05
CA LYS A 24 14.58 16.25 -13.27
C LYS A 24 13.93 15.95 -11.92
N TRP A 25 14.23 14.75 -11.41
CA TRP A 25 13.84 14.40 -10.05
C TRP A 25 14.35 15.41 -9.04
N ARG A 26 13.48 15.78 -8.10
CA ARG A 26 13.89 16.47 -6.89
C ARG A 26 14.76 15.53 -6.04
N PRO A 27 15.56 16.09 -5.11
CA PRO A 27 16.26 15.28 -4.11
C PRO A 27 15.30 14.38 -3.34
N TRP A 28 15.84 13.26 -2.84
CA TRP A 28 15.09 12.41 -1.92
C TRP A 28 14.74 13.15 -0.64
N SER A 29 13.55 12.87 -0.10
CA SER A 29 13.18 13.27 1.25
C SER A 29 14.06 12.59 2.30
N SER A 30 14.00 13.11 3.53
CA SER A 30 14.45 12.35 4.70
C SER A 30 13.74 11.00 4.79
N CYS A 31 14.42 10.03 5.38
CA CYS A 31 13.84 8.73 5.68
C CYS A 31 12.74 8.89 6.74
N PHE A 32 11.59 8.26 6.53
CA PHE A 32 10.46 8.31 7.46
C PHE A 32 9.85 6.92 7.61
N GLY A 33 9.16 6.68 8.73
CA GLY A 33 8.58 5.39 9.08
C GLY A 33 9.23 4.82 10.33
N ASP A 34 9.41 3.51 10.36
CA ASP A 34 9.93 2.75 11.49
C ASP A 34 11.05 1.79 11.05
N CYS A 35 11.87 1.28 11.98
CA CYS A 35 13.03 0.43 11.66
C CYS A 35 12.75 -0.76 10.74
N LYS A 36 11.51 -1.24 10.74
CA LYS A 36 11.07 -2.38 9.93
C LYS A 36 10.55 -1.97 8.54
N LEU A 37 10.19 -0.70 8.36
CA LEU A 37 9.62 -0.18 7.12
C LEU A 37 9.83 1.35 7.02
N ALA A 38 11.08 1.76 6.85
CA ALA A 38 11.38 3.15 6.58
C ALA A 38 11.53 3.40 5.07
N LEU A 39 10.96 4.51 4.60
CA LEU A 39 10.88 4.89 3.20
C LEU A 39 11.34 6.35 3.02
N ARG A 40 11.79 6.67 1.82
CA ARG A 40 12.03 8.04 1.35
C ARG A 40 11.34 8.21 0.00
N VAL A 41 10.88 9.43 -0.27
CA VAL A 41 10.11 9.76 -1.47
C VAL A 41 10.79 10.89 -2.21
N ARG A 42 10.69 10.88 -3.53
CA ARG A 42 11.01 12.03 -4.37
C ARG A 42 9.93 12.22 -5.41
N ASN A 43 9.79 13.45 -5.88
CA ASN A 43 8.85 13.81 -6.93
C ASN A 43 9.54 14.59 -8.06
N ARG A 44 8.85 14.69 -9.18
CA ARG A 44 9.19 15.56 -10.32
C ARG A 44 7.92 16.16 -10.87
N ASP A 45 8.08 17.26 -11.60
CA ASP A 45 6.97 18.06 -12.10
C ASP A 45 6.77 17.82 -13.60
N VAL A 46 5.54 17.98 -14.08
CA VAL A 46 5.26 18.02 -15.52
C VAL A 46 5.65 19.41 -16.02
N LEU A 47 6.62 19.47 -16.93
CA LEU A 47 7.03 20.71 -17.59
C LEU A 47 6.16 20.98 -18.82
N GLN A 48 5.76 19.92 -19.51
CA GLN A 48 4.88 19.99 -20.66
C GLN A 48 3.94 18.78 -20.65
N PRO A 49 2.61 18.99 -20.60
CA PRO A 49 1.65 17.91 -20.75
C PRO A 49 1.74 17.32 -22.16
N PRO A 50 1.44 16.02 -22.33
CA PRO A 50 1.45 15.43 -23.65
C PRO A 50 0.29 15.97 -24.48
N LEU A 51 0.52 16.18 -25.77
CA LEU A 51 -0.54 16.54 -26.71
C LEU A 51 -1.31 15.29 -27.14
N PRO A 52 -2.63 15.39 -27.40
CA PRO A 52 -3.40 14.30 -27.97
C PRO A 52 -2.87 13.98 -29.38
N GLU A 53 -2.74 12.69 -29.68
CA GLU A 53 -2.21 12.20 -30.96
C GLU A 53 -3.28 11.36 -31.65
N LYS A 54 -3.40 11.44 -32.98
CA LYS A 54 -4.32 10.57 -33.71
C LYS A 54 -3.74 9.18 -33.86
N ASP A 55 -4.54 8.15 -33.61
CA ASP A 55 -4.20 6.78 -33.95
C ASP A 55 -4.05 6.64 -35.47
N PRO A 56 -2.91 6.14 -35.98
CA PRO A 56 -2.67 6.04 -37.42
C PRO A 56 -3.56 5.01 -38.14
N LYS A 57 -4.31 4.19 -37.41
CA LYS A 57 -5.22 3.15 -37.95
C LYS A 57 -6.69 3.52 -37.77
N THR A 58 -7.06 4.13 -36.64
CA THR A 58 -8.47 4.44 -36.33
C THR A 58 -8.81 5.92 -36.48
N GLU A 59 -7.83 6.80 -36.69
CA GLU A 59 -7.96 8.27 -36.72
C GLU A 59 -8.52 8.90 -35.42
N GLU A 60 -8.68 8.10 -34.36
CA GLU A 60 -9.18 8.54 -33.06
C GLU A 60 -8.10 9.28 -32.26
N LEU A 61 -8.50 10.21 -31.39
CA LEU A 61 -7.57 10.90 -30.50
C LEU A 61 -7.17 9.99 -29.33
N ILE A 62 -5.89 9.67 -29.24
CA ILE A 62 -5.26 8.95 -28.13
C ILE A 62 -4.85 9.96 -27.07
N GLU A 63 -5.43 9.81 -25.88
CA GLU A 63 -4.96 10.52 -24.69
C GLU A 63 -3.70 9.84 -24.14
N ARG A 64 -2.63 10.62 -24.04
CA ARG A 64 -1.33 10.17 -23.53
C ARG A 64 -1.19 10.55 -22.06
N THR A 65 -0.53 9.71 -21.27
CA THR A 65 -0.23 10.02 -19.86
C THR A 65 1.26 10.27 -19.65
N CYS A 66 1.58 11.11 -18.67
CA CYS A 66 2.96 11.34 -18.26
C CYS A 66 3.57 10.10 -17.58
N PRO A 67 4.91 9.92 -17.67
CA PRO A 67 5.64 8.99 -16.84
C PRO A 67 5.44 9.26 -15.34
N SER A 68 5.71 8.27 -14.47
CA SER A 68 5.51 8.42 -13.02
C SER A 68 6.17 9.69 -12.46
N LEU A 69 5.40 10.46 -11.69
CA LEU A 69 5.84 11.71 -11.08
C LEU A 69 6.35 11.53 -9.64
N TYR A 70 6.17 10.33 -9.08
CA TYR A 70 6.58 9.98 -7.74
C TYR A 70 7.40 8.68 -7.74
N GLU A 71 8.37 8.64 -6.85
CA GLU A 71 9.16 7.44 -6.60
C GLU A 71 9.40 7.28 -5.12
N THR A 72 9.32 6.03 -4.66
CA THR A 72 9.51 5.66 -3.25
C THR A 72 10.60 4.61 -3.16
N GLN A 73 11.48 4.76 -2.18
CA GLN A 73 12.58 3.82 -1.94
C GLN A 73 12.67 3.48 -0.46
N ARG A 74 13.06 2.24 -0.15
CA ARG A 74 13.44 1.86 1.23
C ARG A 74 14.69 2.61 1.68
N CYS A 75 14.73 2.93 2.97
CA CYS A 75 15.88 3.51 3.63
C CYS A 75 16.00 2.93 5.04
N VAL A 76 17.09 3.26 5.72
CA VAL A 76 17.35 2.86 7.10
C VAL A 76 17.35 4.13 7.94
N LEU A 77 16.56 4.13 9.02
CA LEU A 77 16.55 5.23 9.98
C LEU A 77 17.81 5.18 10.84
N PRO A 78 18.44 6.32 11.15
CA PRO A 78 19.66 6.37 11.97
C PRO A 78 19.51 5.65 13.32
N GLU A 79 18.34 5.73 13.94
CA GLU A 79 18.04 5.13 15.26
C GLU A 79 17.98 3.60 15.23
N CYS A 80 17.95 3.00 14.04
CA CYS A 80 17.79 1.56 13.86
C CYS A 80 19.11 0.82 13.67
N GLN A 81 20.24 1.52 13.76
CA GLN A 81 21.58 0.95 13.53
C GLN A 81 22.19 0.29 14.78
N GLU A 82 21.46 0.14 15.88
CA GLU A 82 21.93 -0.62 17.06
C GLU A 82 21.50 -2.10 17.00
N GLU A 83 22.33 -2.93 16.36
CA GLU A 83 22.41 -4.35 16.69
C GLU A 83 23.48 -4.52 17.78
N SER A 84 23.07 -4.69 19.05
CA SER A 84 23.97 -5.22 20.08
C SER A 84 23.78 -6.74 20.23
N PRO A 85 24.86 -7.52 20.37
CA PRO A 85 24.81 -8.97 20.42
C PRO A 85 24.46 -9.41 21.85
N PHE A 86 23.23 -9.85 22.09
CA PHE A 86 22.90 -10.56 23.33
C PHE A 86 22.33 -11.95 23.03
N THR A 87 23.23 -12.92 23.14
CA THR A 87 22.97 -14.36 23.31
C THR A 87 21.91 -14.58 24.39
N ARG A 88 20.82 -15.29 24.07
CA ARG A 88 19.89 -15.78 25.09
C ARG A 88 20.23 -17.25 25.40
N LYS A 89 20.76 -17.46 26.61
CA LYS A 89 20.94 -18.77 27.23
C LYS A 89 19.59 -19.47 27.41
N GLU A 90 19.60 -20.78 27.22
CA GLU A 90 18.61 -21.71 27.74
C GLU A 90 18.51 -21.54 29.26
N ASP A 91 17.29 -21.58 29.81
CA ASP A 91 16.99 -22.33 31.04
C ASP A 91 15.47 -22.37 31.34
N GLN A 92 15.01 -23.62 31.48
CA GLN A 92 14.15 -24.16 32.55
C GLN A 92 12.67 -23.73 32.72
N PHE A 93 11.81 -24.55 32.11
CA PHE A 93 10.73 -25.34 32.74
C PHE A 93 10.16 -24.86 34.09
N VAL A 94 8.92 -24.34 34.07
CA VAL A 94 7.95 -24.59 35.15
C VAL A 94 6.63 -25.03 34.52
N SER A 95 6.16 -26.16 35.02
CA SER A 95 4.93 -26.87 34.72
C SER A 95 3.67 -26.08 35.08
N GLY A 96 2.64 -26.20 34.23
CA GLY A 96 1.25 -26.00 34.65
C GLY A 96 0.49 -24.94 33.86
N PHE A 97 0.11 -25.26 32.61
CA PHE A 97 -1.18 -24.78 32.09
C PHE A 97 -1.68 -25.73 31.01
N GLU A 98 -2.94 -26.14 31.17
CA GLU A 98 -3.58 -27.22 30.42
C GLU A 98 -3.52 -27.03 28.91
N ARG A 99 -3.00 -28.06 28.23
CA ARG A 99 -3.18 -28.24 26.78
C ARG A 99 -4.65 -28.53 26.50
N LYS A 100 -5.43 -27.51 26.14
CA LYS A 100 -6.57 -27.73 25.24
C LYS A 100 -6.05 -27.77 23.81
N SER A 101 -5.71 -28.98 23.39
CA SER A 101 -5.58 -29.32 21.98
C SER A 101 -6.96 -29.28 21.30
N THR A 102 -6.94 -29.09 19.98
CA THR A 102 -8.04 -29.19 19.00
C THR A 102 -9.08 -28.06 18.94
N ASN A 103 -8.70 -26.94 18.32
CA ASN A 103 -9.37 -26.40 17.12
C ASN A 103 -8.42 -25.37 16.48
N ILE A 104 -8.07 -25.49 15.19
CA ILE A 104 -7.28 -24.48 14.47
C ILE A 104 -8.23 -23.32 14.14
N GLN A 105 -8.75 -22.68 15.17
CA GLN A 105 -9.68 -21.58 15.06
C GLN A 105 -8.84 -20.30 14.99
N THR A 106 -9.01 -19.57 13.90
CA THR A 106 -8.29 -18.32 13.64
C THR A 106 -8.53 -17.35 14.79
N GLN A 107 -7.47 -17.05 15.56
CA GLN A 107 -7.56 -16.16 16.70
C GLN A 107 -7.72 -14.71 16.19
N ARG A 108 -8.87 -14.12 16.47
CA ARG A 108 -9.22 -12.74 16.11
C ARG A 108 -9.12 -11.86 17.34
N SER A 109 -8.77 -10.60 17.12
CA SER A 109 -8.57 -9.61 18.19
C SER A 109 -8.79 -8.21 17.64
N GLN A 110 -8.83 -7.21 18.53
CA GLN A 110 -8.96 -5.81 18.15
C GLN A 110 -10.19 -5.57 17.27
N CYS A 111 -11.32 -6.13 17.70
CA CYS A 111 -12.65 -5.89 17.16
C CYS A 111 -13.65 -5.81 18.32
N ASP A 112 -14.80 -5.21 18.03
CA ASP A 112 -15.95 -5.17 18.94
C ASP A 112 -16.84 -6.41 18.74
N ASP A 113 -17.56 -6.82 19.79
CA ASP A 113 -18.38 -8.06 19.80
C ASP A 113 -19.57 -8.00 18.83
N THR A 114 -19.91 -6.81 18.34
CA THR A 114 -20.98 -6.55 17.36
C THR A 114 -20.48 -6.47 15.91
N GLU A 115 -19.17 -6.54 15.68
CA GLU A 115 -18.56 -6.43 14.36
C GLU A 115 -18.53 -7.78 13.63
N LYS A 116 -18.55 -7.73 12.29
CA LYS A 116 -18.32 -8.92 11.46
C LYS A 116 -16.91 -9.45 11.70
N GLU A 117 -16.74 -10.78 11.70
CA GLU A 117 -15.44 -11.43 11.90
C GLU A 117 -14.34 -10.97 10.91
N GLU A 118 -14.72 -10.51 9.72
CA GLU A 118 -13.82 -10.00 8.68
C GLU A 118 -13.21 -8.62 9.04
N CYS A 119 -13.88 -7.86 9.90
CA CYS A 119 -13.44 -6.55 10.35
C CYS A 119 -12.34 -6.65 11.42
N CYS A 120 -12.22 -7.83 12.04
CA CYS A 120 -11.25 -8.11 13.05
C CYS A 120 -9.82 -8.24 12.53
N ARG A 121 -8.87 -7.94 13.43
CA ARG A 121 -7.48 -8.28 13.19
C ARG A 121 -7.23 -9.76 13.48
N VAL A 122 -6.65 -10.47 12.51
CA VAL A 122 -6.19 -11.85 12.69
C VAL A 122 -4.83 -11.88 13.37
N ILE A 123 -4.71 -12.64 14.46
CA ILE A 123 -3.46 -12.91 15.18
C ILE A 123 -3.12 -14.39 15.05
N ARG A 124 -1.86 -14.66 14.68
CA ARG A 124 -1.31 -16.01 14.61
C ARG A 124 0.21 -15.98 14.71
N HIS A 125 0.74 -16.89 15.53
CA HIS A 125 2.17 -17.09 15.70
C HIS A 125 2.72 -18.20 14.79
N LEU A 126 1.94 -19.26 14.56
CA LEU A 126 2.30 -20.41 13.72
C LEU A 126 1.15 -20.77 12.79
N CYS A 127 1.50 -21.15 11.56
CA CYS A 127 0.57 -21.69 10.59
C CYS A 127 0.04 -23.07 10.99
N PRO A 128 -1.04 -23.56 10.37
CA PRO A 128 -1.61 -24.88 10.65
C PRO A 128 -0.60 -26.04 10.50
N ASP A 129 0.39 -25.86 9.63
CA ASP A 129 1.52 -26.78 9.39
C ASP A 129 2.68 -26.60 10.39
N GLY A 130 2.54 -25.72 11.37
CA GLY A 130 3.58 -25.37 12.34
C GLY A 130 4.65 -24.40 11.84
N THR A 131 4.56 -23.93 10.58
CA THR A 131 5.55 -22.99 10.03
C THR A 131 5.31 -21.54 10.51
N LYS A 132 6.32 -20.69 10.38
CA LYS A 132 6.15 -19.26 10.69
C LYS A 132 5.39 -18.55 9.54
N PRO A 133 4.32 -17.79 9.83
CA PRO A 133 3.55 -17.11 8.80
C PRO A 133 4.36 -16.00 8.11
N LYS A 134 4.19 -15.89 6.78
CA LYS A 134 4.66 -14.72 6.03
C LYS A 134 3.81 -13.51 6.40
N LYS A 135 4.40 -12.31 6.40
CA LYS A 135 3.69 -11.08 6.74
C LYS A 135 3.33 -10.31 5.48
N VAL A 136 2.03 -10.15 5.23
CA VAL A 136 1.49 -9.34 4.13
C VAL A 136 0.55 -8.27 4.69
N ILE A 137 0.27 -7.24 3.90
CA ILE A 137 -0.62 -6.16 4.34
C ILE A 137 -2.08 -6.53 4.07
N ARG A 138 -2.90 -6.46 5.12
CA ARG A 138 -4.38 -6.53 5.05
C ARG A 138 -4.95 -5.44 5.94
N TRP A 139 -6.27 -5.28 5.92
CA TRP A 139 -6.98 -4.21 6.62
C TRP A 139 -7.88 -4.77 7.72
N TYR A 140 -8.06 -3.99 8.78
CA TYR A 140 -9.01 -4.27 9.86
C TYR A 140 -9.64 -2.95 10.32
N LYS A 141 -10.79 -3.02 10.98
CA LYS A 141 -11.42 -1.86 11.62
C LYS A 141 -10.89 -1.74 13.04
N GLN A 142 -10.32 -0.59 13.36
CA GLN A 142 -9.85 -0.29 14.70
C GLN A 142 -11.05 0.12 15.57
N PRO A 143 -11.35 -0.58 16.68
CA PRO A 143 -12.55 -0.30 17.49
C PRO A 143 -12.56 1.10 18.10
N THR A 144 -11.39 1.56 18.56
CA THR A 144 -11.25 2.83 19.31
C THR A 144 -11.50 4.07 18.45
N GLU A 145 -11.15 4.01 17.17
CA GLU A 145 -11.19 5.16 16.26
C GLU A 145 -12.24 4.98 15.15
N SER A 146 -12.85 3.79 15.06
CA SER A 146 -13.70 3.37 13.92
C SER A 146 -13.04 3.59 12.55
N LEU A 147 -11.70 3.59 12.51
CA LEU A 147 -10.91 3.77 11.29
C LEU A 147 -10.43 2.43 10.74
N CYS A 148 -10.38 2.32 9.43
CA CYS A 148 -9.73 1.20 8.75
C CYS A 148 -8.22 1.41 8.75
N ARG A 149 -7.46 0.42 9.25
CA ARG A 149 -6.01 0.49 9.35
C ARG A 149 -5.35 -0.72 8.68
N PRO A 150 -4.18 -0.53 8.03
CA PRO A 150 -3.39 -1.65 7.54
C PRO A 150 -2.68 -2.37 8.69
N TYR A 151 -2.57 -3.69 8.62
CA TYR A 151 -1.82 -4.50 9.58
C TYR A 151 -1.05 -5.64 8.89
N ARG A 152 -0.09 -6.21 9.62
CA ARG A 152 0.71 -7.35 9.19
C ARG A 152 -0.06 -8.66 9.40
N TYR A 153 -0.84 -9.06 8.41
CA TYR A 153 -1.58 -10.31 8.41
C TYR A 153 -0.64 -11.53 8.37
N PRO A 154 -0.86 -12.54 9.23
CA PRO A 154 -0.08 -13.77 9.27
C PRO A 154 -0.51 -14.76 8.18
N TYR A 155 0.01 -14.58 6.96
CA TYR A 155 -0.29 -15.40 5.80
C TYR A 155 0.30 -16.82 5.92
N CYS A 156 -0.56 -17.82 5.73
CA CYS A 156 -0.25 -19.25 5.82
C CYS A 156 -0.57 -20.04 4.54
N GLY A 157 -0.82 -19.35 3.42
CA GLY A 157 -1.19 -19.97 2.15
C GLY A 157 -2.57 -19.55 1.67
N VAL A 158 -2.82 -19.74 0.36
CA VAL A 158 -4.03 -19.29 -0.33
C VAL A 158 -5.29 -19.94 0.27
N ALA A 159 -5.21 -21.23 0.63
CA ALA A 159 -6.36 -21.93 1.22
C ALA A 159 -6.80 -21.34 2.57
N THR A 160 -5.85 -20.96 3.42
CA THR A 160 -6.12 -20.30 4.71
C THR A 160 -6.64 -18.89 4.49
N GLU A 161 -6.01 -18.12 3.59
CA GLU A 161 -6.42 -16.76 3.29
C GLU A 161 -7.83 -16.70 2.69
N ASN A 162 -8.17 -17.59 1.77
CA ASN A 162 -9.52 -17.66 1.18
C ASN A 162 -10.60 -17.98 2.22
N ARG A 163 -10.28 -18.85 3.20
CA ARG A 163 -11.21 -19.18 4.29
C ARG A 163 -11.42 -18.01 5.24
N GLU A 164 -10.35 -17.26 5.52
CA GLU A 164 -10.37 -16.13 6.44
C GLU A 164 -10.93 -14.85 5.81
N ASN A 165 -10.91 -14.79 4.48
CA ASN A 165 -11.39 -13.66 3.68
C ASN A 165 -10.91 -12.29 4.21
N PRO A 166 -9.60 -12.08 4.44
CA PRO A 166 -9.11 -10.84 5.01
C PRO A 166 -9.28 -9.68 4.05
N LEU A 167 -9.56 -8.49 4.59
CA LEU A 167 -9.79 -7.28 3.79
C LEU A 167 -8.50 -6.87 3.05
N ILE A 168 -8.51 -6.96 1.72
CA ILE A 168 -7.33 -6.72 0.88
C ILE A 168 -7.03 -5.24 0.61
N SER A 169 -8.00 -4.35 0.84
CA SER A 169 -7.86 -2.91 0.60
C SER A 169 -8.62 -2.08 1.63
N GLU A 170 -8.21 -0.81 1.76
CA GLU A 170 -8.85 0.17 2.63
C GLU A 170 -10.31 0.37 2.27
N SER A 171 -10.60 0.56 0.98
CA SER A 171 -11.97 0.75 0.48
C SER A 171 -12.86 -0.44 0.81
N ARG A 172 -12.33 -1.67 0.71
CA ARG A 172 -13.09 -2.88 1.08
C ARG A 172 -13.37 -2.91 2.58
N CYS A 173 -12.42 -2.51 3.41
CA CYS A 173 -12.64 -2.38 4.85
C CYS A 173 -13.74 -1.36 5.17
N ILE A 174 -13.68 -0.16 4.58
CA ILE A 174 -14.67 0.89 4.83
C ILE A 174 -16.07 0.41 4.43
N GLN A 175 -16.21 -0.21 3.26
CA GLN A 175 -17.50 -0.72 2.79
C GLN A 175 -18.04 -1.86 3.65
N THR A 176 -17.18 -2.76 4.14
CA THR A 176 -17.61 -3.93 4.91
C THR A 176 -17.91 -3.59 6.37
N CYS A 177 -17.16 -2.65 6.96
CA CYS A 177 -17.05 -2.46 8.40
C CYS A 177 -17.47 -1.08 8.92
N ALA A 178 -17.67 -0.08 8.06
CA ALA A 178 -18.17 1.22 8.52
C ALA A 178 -19.57 1.08 9.14
N PRO A 179 -19.90 1.87 10.18
CA PRO A 179 -21.24 1.91 10.73
C PRO A 179 -22.25 2.39 9.65
N PRO A 180 -23.53 1.98 9.74
CA PRO A 180 -24.59 2.48 8.86
C PRO A 180 -24.70 4.01 8.98
N ARG A 181 -24.89 4.70 7.85
CA ARG A 181 -24.82 6.17 7.71
C ARG A 181 -26.02 6.94 8.29
N ASP A 182 -26.75 6.39 9.26
CA ASP A 182 -27.89 7.10 9.83
C ASP A 182 -27.52 7.76 11.16
N GLN A 183 -27.67 9.08 11.19
CA GLN A 183 -27.49 10.03 12.30
C GLN A 183 -26.07 10.62 12.50
N VAL A 184 -25.56 11.31 11.48
CA VAL A 184 -24.88 12.60 11.76
C VAL A 184 -25.97 13.67 11.75
N VAL A 185 -26.65 13.87 12.89
CA VAL A 185 -27.44 15.08 13.09
C VAL A 185 -26.44 16.20 13.34
N LEU A 186 -26.17 17.01 12.31
CA LEU A 186 -25.43 18.26 12.48
C LEU A 186 -26.24 19.15 13.44
N PRO A 187 -25.65 19.69 14.52
CA PRO A 187 -26.36 20.67 15.34
C PRO A 187 -26.62 21.92 14.49
N GLU A 188 -27.90 22.29 14.35
CA GLU A 188 -28.32 23.55 13.75
C GLU A 188 -27.65 24.70 14.50
N PHE A 189 -26.79 25.44 13.81
CA PHE A 189 -26.32 26.74 14.25
C PHE A 189 -27.54 27.67 14.34
N ARG A 190 -27.93 28.04 15.57
CA ARG A 190 -28.83 29.19 15.79
C ARG A 190 -28.00 30.47 15.68
N PRO A 191 -28.26 31.35 14.70
CA PRO A 191 -27.68 32.68 14.70
C PRO A 191 -28.33 33.53 15.80
N LEU A 192 -27.50 34.38 16.43
CA LEU A 192 -27.90 35.41 17.40
C LEU A 192 -28.70 36.53 16.72
#